data_AF-A0A0D0QWP1-F1
#
_entry.id   AF-A0A0D0QWP1-F1
#
_cell.length_a   1.000
_cell.length_b   1.000
_cell.length_c   1.000
_cell.angle_alpha   90.00
_cell.angle_beta   90.00
_cell.angle_gamma   90.00
#
_symmetry.space_group_name_H-M   'P 1'
#
loop_
_entity.id
_entity.type
_entity.pdbx_description
1 polymer ?
#
loop_
_entity_poly.entity_id
_entity_poly.type
_entity_poly.pdbx_seq_one_letter_code
_entity_poly.pdbx_strand_id
1 'polypeptide(L)' 'MQMMYWYWKKKGIRPAVFYQIPYGELTIIRAFYELEVEEENEKIKALSGMPCAALLL' A
#
# COMPACT_ATOMS: atom_id res chain seq x y z
N MET A 1 -8.43 -9.76 0.81
CA MET A 1 -7.11 -10.41 0.99
C MET A 1 -5.93 -9.53 0.58
N GLN A 2 -6.02 -8.76 -0.53
CA GLN A 2 -4.93 -7.87 -1.00
C GLN A 2 -4.37 -6.95 0.10
N MET A 3 -5.22 -6.26 0.86
CA MET A 3 -4.81 -5.36 1.95
C MET A 3 -4.05 -6.05 3.09
N MET A 4 -4.53 -7.22 3.56
CA MET A 4 -3.87 -7.96 4.66
C MET A 4 -2.50 -8.46 4.23
N TYR A 5 -2.39 -8.94 2.99
CA TYR A 5 -1.12 -9.36 2.41
C TYR A 5 -0.15 -8.18 2.27
N TRP A 6 -0.64 -7.03 1.82
CA TRP A 6 0.13 -5.80 1.69
C TRP A 6 0.73 -5.36 3.03
N TYR A 7 -0.09 -5.24 4.07
CA TYR A 7 0.37 -4.85 5.40
C TYR A 7 1.27 -5.90 6.06
N TRP A 8 1.04 -7.19 5.80
CA TRP A 8 1.97 -8.24 6.22
C TRP A 8 3.34 -8.05 5.58
N LYS A 9 3.39 -7.90 4.24
CA LYS A 9 4.64 -7.79 3.50
C LYS A 9 5.40 -6.50 3.79
N LYS A 10 4.70 -5.37 3.91
CA LYS A 10 5.31 -4.04 4.05
C LYS A 10 5.59 -3.64 5.50
N LYS A 11 4.75 -4.10 6.45
CA LYS A 11 4.77 -3.65 7.85
C LYS A 11 4.85 -4.80 8.87
N GLY A 12 4.82 -6.07 8.44
CA GLY A 12 4.86 -7.23 9.34
C GLY A 12 3.60 -7.44 10.18
N ILE A 13 2.49 -6.78 9.83
CA ILE A 13 1.23 -6.91 10.58
C ILE A 13 0.63 -8.28 10.27
N ARG A 14 0.50 -9.12 11.30
CA ARG A 14 -0.03 -10.48 11.13
C ARG A 14 -1.48 -10.44 10.65
N PRO A 15 -1.87 -11.29 9.69
CA PRO A 15 -3.27 -11.39 9.23
C PRO A 15 -4.27 -11.60 10.37
N ALA A 16 -3.87 -12.30 11.44
CA ALA A 16 -4.70 -12.55 12.62
C ALA A 16 -5.26 -11.27 13.27
N VAL A 17 -4.52 -10.16 13.21
CA VAL A 17 -4.92 -8.88 13.80
C VAL A 17 -6.21 -8.37 13.17
N PHE A 18 -6.37 -8.51 11.84
CA PHE A 18 -7.53 -8.00 11.12
C PHE A 18 -8.84 -8.71 11.50
N TYR A 19 -8.78 -9.96 11.97
CA TYR A 19 -9.98 -10.67 12.43
C TYR A 19 -10.51 -10.16 13.77
N GLN A 20 -9.70 -9.42 14.52
CA GLN A 20 -10.08 -8.82 15.79
C GLN A 20 -10.62 -7.40 15.64
N ILE A 21 -10.48 -6.80 14.46
CA ILE A 21 -10.87 -5.41 14.19
C ILE A 21 -12.37 -5.35 13.85
N PRO A 22 -13.15 -4.45 14.47
CA PRO A 22 -14.54 -4.23 14.11
C PRO A 22 -14.73 -3.85 12.63
N TYR A 23 -15.85 -4.22 12.04
CA TYR A 23 -16.13 -3.97 10.62
C TYR A 23 -16.05 -2.48 10.22
N GLY A 24 -16.48 -1.58 11.11
CA GLY A 24 -16.39 -0.13 10.89
C GLY A 24 -14.93 0.34 10.73
N GLU A 25 -14.04 -0.13 11.61
CA GLU A 25 -12.62 0.19 11.54
C GLU A 25 -11.95 -0.48 10.33
N LEU A 26 -12.33 -1.71 9.98
CA LEU A 26 -11.85 -2.36 8.75
C LEU A 26 -12.21 -1.57 7.49
N THR A 27 -13.39 -0.95 7.46
CA THR A 27 -13.80 -0.08 6.35
C THR A 27 -12.86 1.13 6.22
N ILE A 28 -12.50 1.75 7.34
CA ILE A 28 -11.57 2.88 7.37
C ILE A 28 -10.17 2.45 6.91
N ILE A 29 -9.66 1.34 7.44
CA ILE A 29 -8.34 0.80 7.07
C ILE A 29 -8.28 0.44 5.58
N ARG A 30 -9.39 -0.07 5.01
CA ARG A 30 -9.50 -0.33 3.57
C ARG A 30 -9.38 0.95 2.75
N ALA A 31 -10.07 2.02 3.14
CA ALA A 31 -9.98 3.30 2.43
C ALA A 31 -8.55 3.86 2.46
N PHE A 32 -7.86 3.79 3.60
CA PHE A 32 -6.45 4.19 3.70
C PHE A 32 -5.52 3.33 2.84
N TYR A 33 -5.76 2.02 2.80
CA TYR A 33 -4.99 1.11 1.95
C TYR A 33 -5.13 1.46 0.46
N GLU A 34 -6.34 1.80 0.01
CA GLU A 34 -6.59 2.18 -1.39
C GLU A 34 -5.81 3.46 -1.76
N LEU A 35 -5.81 4.46 -0.88
CA LEU A 35 -5.02 5.69 -1.05
C LEU A 35 -3.51 5.40 -1.08
N GLU A 36 -2.99 4.57 -0.17
CA GLU A 36 -1.56 4.24 -0.14
C GLU A 36 -1.11 3.56 -1.44
N VAL A 37 -1.93 2.65 -1.99
CA VAL A 37 -1.66 1.97 -3.26
C VAL A 37 -1.71 2.95 -4.42
N GLU A 38 -2.66 3.88 -4.44
CA GLU A 38 -2.75 4.92 -5.47
C GLU A 38 -1.48 5.80 -5.48
N GLU A 39 -1.08 6.32 -4.31
CA GLU A 39 0.15 7.12 -4.16
C GLU A 39 1.40 6.37 -4.62
N GLU A 40 1.51 5.08 -4.32
CA GLU A 40 2.67 4.27 -4.72
C GLU A 40 2.69 4.04 -6.23
N ASN A 41 1.52 3.82 -6.84
CA ASN A 41 1.40 3.70 -8.29
C ASN A 41 1.73 5.02 -9.00
N GLU A 42 1.35 6.17 -8.44
CA GLU A 42 1.73 7.48 -8.98
C GLU A 42 3.24 7.71 -8.93
N LYS A 43 3.90 7.34 -7.82
CA LYS A 43 5.37 7.40 -7.70
C LYS A 43 6.04 6.53 -8.76
N ILE A 44 5.56 5.30 -8.95
CA ILE A 44 6.08 4.38 -9.99
C ILE A 44 5.87 4.98 -11.38
N LYS A 45 4.69 5.56 -11.67
CA LYS A 45 4.43 6.22 -12.95
C LYS A 45 5.39 7.39 -13.18
N ALA A 46 5.60 8.25 -12.18
CA ALA A 46 6.53 9.37 -12.25
C ALA A 46 7.97 8.90 -12.51
N LEU A 47 8.40 7.79 -11.88
CA LEU A 47 9.70 7.16 -12.12
C LEU A 47 9.80 6.56 -13.53
N SER A 48 8.74 5.91 -14.03
CA SER A 48 8.72 5.31 -15.36
C SER A 48 8.70 6.34 -16.50
N GLY A 49 8.30 7.58 -16.21
CA GLY A 49 8.36 8.71 -17.16
C GLY A 49 9.70 9.45 -17.17
N MET A 50 10.63 9.15 -16.26
CA MET A 50 11.97 9.74 -16.27
C MET A 50 12.90 8.96 -17.22
N PRO A 51 13.56 9.63 -18.19
CA PRO A 51 14.59 8.98 -18.99
C PRO A 51 15.75 8.53 -18.10
N CYS A 52 16.24 7.31 -18.35
CA CYS A 52 17.29 6.59 -17.62
C CYS A 52 18.56 7.42 -17.32
N ALA A 53 18.81 8.51 -18.04
CA ALA A 53 19.94 9.42 -17.82
C ALA A 53 19.87 10.23 -16.51
N ALA A 54 18.71 10.37 -15.88
CA ALA A 54 18.54 11.17 -14.65
C ALA A 54 18.78 10.39 -13.34
N LEU A 55 18.99 9.06 -13.41
CA LEU A 55 19.20 8.19 -12.24
C LEU A 55 20.68 7.92 -11.91
N LEU A 56 21.62 8.52 -12.65
CA LEU A 56 23.07 8.29 -12.53
C LEU A 56 23.90 9.55 -12.21
N LEU A 57 23.27 10.64 -11.76
CA LEU A 57 23.95 11.82 -11.20
C LEU A 57 23.77 11.86 -9.68
#